data_AF-A0A8H9Y586-F1
#
_entry.id   AF-A0A8H9Y586-F1
#
_cell.length_a   1.000
_cell.length_b   1.000
_cell.length_c   1.000
_cell.angle_alpha   90.00
_cell.angle_beta   90.00
_cell.angle_gamma   90.00
#
_symmetry.space_group_name_H-M   'P 1'
#
loop_
_entity.id
_entity.type
_entity.pdbx_description
1 polymer ?
#
loop_
_entity_poly.entity_id
_entity_poly.type
_entity_poly.pdbx_seq_one_letter_code
_entity_poly.pdbx_strand_id
1 'polypeptide(L)'
;MFGYVPQFGDLNPRHIDHTPVPRTKSRAYQMACWSVWLGGHDFFLGRTFAGAIHYAFTIAMALSWLYSWQLFLAMVAINASWCVLSIRKIALSRADDPIYSGCTPSWFFPSMRIVLINILWGLNFWKNSSPADGTQYRG
;
A
#
# COMPACT_ATOMS: atom_id res chain seq x y z
N MET A 1 13.68 -9.02 4.19
CA MET A 1 12.75 -8.05 3.58
C MET A 1 12.51 -6.92 4.57
N PHE A 2 13.17 -5.77 4.36
CA PHE A 2 13.15 -4.47 5.09
C PHE A 2 12.96 -4.39 6.63
N GLY A 3 12.99 -5.50 7.38
CA GLY A 3 12.94 -5.52 8.84
C GLY A 3 11.57 -5.20 9.46
N TYR A 4 10.53 -4.95 8.65
CA TYR A 4 9.17 -4.67 9.14
C TYR A 4 8.18 -5.65 8.52
N VAL A 5 7.42 -6.34 9.38
CA VAL A 5 6.43 -7.36 8.99
C VAL A 5 5.03 -6.79 9.22
N PRO A 6 4.15 -6.76 8.21
CA PRO A 6 2.79 -6.25 8.39
C PRO A 6 1.99 -7.22 9.27
N GLN A 7 1.17 -6.70 10.17
CA GLN A 7 0.24 -7.53 10.92
C GLN A 7 -0.90 -7.99 10.01
N PHE A 8 -1.05 -9.30 9.85
CA PHE A 8 -2.14 -9.88 9.08
C PHE A 8 -3.47 -9.62 9.80
N GLY A 9 -4.38 -8.89 9.16
CA GLY A 9 -5.73 -8.63 9.69
C GLY A 9 -5.93 -7.32 10.47
N ASP A 10 -4.88 -6.53 10.72
CA ASP A 10 -4.98 -5.19 11.35
C ASP A 10 -5.85 -4.23 10.51
N LEU A 11 -5.85 -4.43 9.19
CA LEU A 11 -6.73 -3.73 8.27
C LEU A 11 -7.50 -4.73 7.40
N ASN A 12 -8.82 -4.77 7.53
CA ASN A 12 -9.69 -5.53 6.64
C ASN A 12 -10.74 -4.60 5.99
N PRO A 13 -10.48 -4.07 4.78
CA PRO A 13 -11.37 -3.21 4.01
C PRO A 13 -12.79 -3.75 3.84
N ARG A 14 -12.98 -5.07 3.91
CA ARG A 14 -14.30 -5.70 3.79
C ARG A 14 -15.18 -5.50 5.02
N HIS A 15 -14.59 -5.15 6.16
CA HIS A 15 -15.26 -5.02 7.45
C HIS A 15 -15.13 -3.60 8.04
N ILE A 16 -14.49 -2.68 7.32
CA ILE A 16 -14.32 -1.28 7.70
C ILE A 16 -15.26 -0.47 6.82
N ASP A 17 -16.53 -0.41 7.21
CA ASP A 17 -17.52 0.44 6.55
C ASP A 17 -17.68 1.75 7.32
N HIS A 18 -17.52 2.86 6.60
CA HIS A 18 -17.76 4.24 7.05
C HIS A 18 -17.03 4.70 8.32
N THR A 19 -16.01 3.97 8.76
CA THR A 19 -15.22 4.29 9.95
C THR A 19 -13.88 4.91 9.56
N PRO A 20 -13.56 6.13 10.04
CA PRO A 20 -12.23 6.69 9.91
C PRO A 20 -11.19 5.78 10.55
N VAL A 21 -10.13 5.44 9.82
CA VAL A 21 -9.05 4.60 10.35
C VAL A 21 -7.81 5.45 10.57
N PRO A 22 -7.22 5.44 11.78
CA PRO A 22 -5.95 6.09 12.05
C PRO A 22 -4.87 5.58 11.12
N ARG A 23 -4.12 6.52 10.52
CA ARG A 23 -2.93 6.21 9.74
C ARG A 23 -1.83 5.77 10.71
N THR A 24 -1.26 4.60 10.46
CA THR A 24 -0.13 4.09 11.24
C THR A 24 0.89 3.51 10.28
N LYS A 25 2.17 3.43 10.70
CA LYS A 25 3.21 2.75 9.93
C LYS A 25 2.81 1.31 9.58
N SER A 26 2.23 0.57 10.52
CA SER A 26 1.71 -0.79 10.31
C SER A 26 0.75 -0.86 9.13
N ARG A 27 -0.30 -0.04 9.19
CA ARG A 27 -1.38 -0.03 8.20
C ARG A 27 -0.91 0.53 6.85
N ALA A 28 -0.05 1.54 6.85
CA ALA A 28 0.53 2.06 5.62
C ALA A 28 1.42 1.03 4.94
N TYR A 29 2.23 0.30 5.71
CA TYR A 29 3.06 -0.78 5.18
C TYR A 29 2.23 -1.96 4.70
N GLN A 30 1.17 -2.29 5.43
CA GLN A 30 0.15 -3.24 5.01
C GLN A 30 -0.43 -2.86 3.63
N MET A 31 -0.86 -1.60 3.47
CA MET A 31 -1.35 -1.09 2.19
C MET A 31 -0.28 -1.15 1.11
N ALA A 32 0.97 -0.80 1.43
CA ALA A 32 2.07 -0.88 0.49
C ALA A 32 2.37 -2.33 0.07
N CYS A 33 2.21 -3.31 0.95
CA CYS A 33 2.45 -4.71 0.60
C CYS A 33 1.37 -5.28 -0.33
N TRP A 34 0.10 -4.90 -0.11
CA TRP A 34 -1.03 -5.51 -0.82
C TRP A 34 -1.66 -4.66 -1.93
N SER A 35 -1.44 -3.34 -1.94
CA SER A 35 -2.13 -2.41 -2.86
C SER A 35 -1.21 -1.38 -3.52
N VAL A 36 0.12 -1.45 -3.31
CA VAL A 36 1.07 -0.48 -3.88
C VAL A 36 1.01 -0.43 -5.39
N TRP A 37 0.79 -1.56 -6.06
CA TRP A 37 0.79 -1.65 -7.52
C TRP A 37 -0.38 -0.91 -8.19
N LEU A 38 -1.38 -0.47 -7.41
CA LEU A 38 -2.49 0.40 -7.81
C LEU A 38 -2.45 1.77 -7.12
N GLY A 39 -1.40 2.08 -6.33
CA GLY A 39 -1.30 3.33 -5.58
C GLY A 39 -2.10 3.39 -4.27
N GLY A 40 -2.67 2.28 -3.78
CA GLY A 40 -3.55 2.27 -2.59
C GLY A 40 -2.92 2.83 -1.32
N HIS A 41 -1.62 2.62 -1.15
CA HIS A 41 -0.83 3.19 -0.06
C HIS A 41 -0.80 4.74 -0.05
N ASP A 42 -0.68 5.39 -1.22
CA ASP A 42 -0.65 6.84 -1.31
C ASP A 42 -2.03 7.42 -1.00
N PHE A 43 -3.11 6.78 -1.47
CA PHE A 43 -4.47 7.13 -1.08
C PHE A 43 -4.67 7.01 0.44
N PHE A 44 -4.20 5.91 1.06
CA PHE A 44 -4.30 5.72 2.50
C PHE A 44 -3.56 6.82 3.30
N LEU A 45 -2.39 7.22 2.83
CA LEU A 45 -1.59 8.30 3.41
C LEU A 45 -2.15 9.72 3.13
N GLY A 46 -3.29 9.83 2.45
CA GLY A 46 -3.89 11.12 2.09
C GLY A 46 -3.19 11.85 0.95
N ARG A 47 -2.25 11.19 0.25
CA ARG A 47 -1.56 11.70 -0.94
C ARG A 47 -2.39 11.39 -2.19
N THR A 48 -3.64 11.85 -2.21
CA THR A 48 -4.63 11.50 -3.24
C THR A 48 -4.16 11.76 -4.66
N PHE A 49 -3.44 12.86 -4.89
CA PHE A 49 -2.91 13.19 -6.20
C PHE A 49 -1.84 12.19 -6.68
N ALA A 50 -0.91 11.80 -5.81
CA ALA A 50 0.10 10.79 -6.11
C ALA A 50 -0.54 9.41 -6.37
N GLY A 51 -1.52 9.03 -5.54
CA GLY A 51 -2.30 7.81 -5.74
C GLY A 51 -3.04 7.81 -7.08
N ALA A 52 -3.64 8.93 -7.48
CA ALA A 52 -4.35 9.06 -8.76
C ALA A 52 -3.40 8.94 -9.96
N ILE A 53 -2.20 9.55 -9.89
CA ILE A 53 -1.17 9.39 -10.92
C ILE A 53 -0.76 7.92 -11.04
N HIS A 54 -0.48 7.26 -9.92
CA HIS A 54 -0.06 5.85 -9.92
C HIS A 54 -1.17 4.93 -10.46
N TYR A 55 -2.42 5.18 -10.09
CA TYR A 55 -3.57 4.43 -10.60
C TYR A 55 -3.75 4.63 -12.11
N ALA A 56 -3.70 5.88 -12.59
CA ALA A 56 -3.78 6.19 -14.02
C ALA A 56 -2.62 5.55 -14.81
N PHE A 57 -1.40 5.60 -14.27
CA PHE A 57 -0.23 4.92 -14.85
C PHE A 57 -0.46 3.42 -14.96
N THR A 58 -1.07 2.80 -13.95
CA THR A 58 -1.37 1.35 -13.95
C THR A 58 -2.42 0.98 -15.01
N ILE A 59 -3.43 1.82 -15.21
CA ILE A 59 -4.41 1.65 -16.31
C ILE A 59 -3.71 1.79 -17.67
N ALA A 60 -2.90 2.83 -17.85
CA ALA A 60 -2.15 3.05 -19.09
C ALA A 60 -1.19 1.88 -19.38
N MET A 61 -0.52 1.36 -18.34
CA MET A 61 0.28 0.14 -18.43
C MET A 61 -0.56 -1.03 -18.91
N ALA A 62 -1.70 -1.32 -18.29
CA ALA A 62 -2.56 -2.44 -18.70
C ALA A 62 -3.03 -2.32 -20.16
N LEU A 63 -3.39 -1.11 -20.61
CA LEU A 63 -3.82 -0.85 -21.98
C LEU A 63 -2.67 -0.91 -22.99
N SER A 64 -1.45 -0.57 -22.59
CA SER A 64 -0.27 -0.58 -23.47
C SER A 64 0.05 -1.95 -24.06
N TRP A 65 -0.36 -3.04 -23.39
CA TRP A 65 -0.23 -4.40 -23.89
C TRP A 65 -0.92 -4.60 -25.26
N LEU A 66 -2.03 -3.90 -25.51
CA LEU A 66 -2.76 -3.95 -26.78
C LEU A 66 -2.01 -3.25 -27.92
N TYR A 67 -1.02 -2.42 -27.61
CA TYR A 67 -0.27 -1.62 -28.58
C TYR A 67 1.13 -2.18 -28.83
N SER A 68 1.89 -2.42 -27.75
CA SER A 68 3.26 -2.94 -27.84
C SER A 68 3.63 -3.68 -26.56
N TRP A 69 4.06 -4.93 -26.71
CA TRP A 69 4.52 -5.74 -25.59
C TRP A 69 5.82 -5.18 -24.97
N GLN A 70 6.70 -4.53 -25.75
CA GLN A 70 7.91 -3.89 -25.23
C GLN A 70 7.57 -2.67 -24.36
N LEU A 71 6.62 -1.84 -24.80
CA LEU A 71 6.13 -0.71 -24.01
C LEU A 71 5.50 -1.21 -22.70
N PHE A 72 4.67 -2.24 -22.77
CA PHE A 72 4.10 -2.88 -21.59
C PHE A 72 5.17 -3.33 -20.61
N LEU A 73 6.19 -4.08 -21.06
CA LEU A 73 7.28 -4.53 -20.19
C LEU A 73 8.06 -3.37 -19.58
N ALA A 74 8.34 -2.32 -20.34
CA ALA A 74 9.00 -1.13 -19.83
C ALA A 74 8.18 -0.46 -18.72
N MET A 75 6.86 -0.31 -18.92
CA MET A 75 5.95 0.23 -17.92
C MET A 75 5.81 -0.66 -16.69
N VAL A 76 5.81 -1.99 -16.86
CA VAL A 76 5.83 -2.96 -15.75
C VAL A 76 7.10 -2.80 -14.91
N ALA A 77 8.27 -2.65 -15.53
CA ALA A 77 9.52 -2.43 -14.82
C ALA A 77 9.52 -1.11 -14.03
N ILE A 78 8.97 -0.04 -14.61
CA ILE A 78 8.77 1.25 -13.93
C ILE A 78 7.81 1.09 -12.75
N ASN A 79 6.67 0.42 -12.95
CA ASN A 79 5.70 0.19 -11.87
C ASN A 79 6.30 -0.62 -10.73
N ALA A 80 7.03 -1.69 -11.04
CA ALA A 80 7.72 -2.52 -10.05
C ALA A 80 8.75 -1.71 -9.26
N SER A 81 9.52 -0.86 -9.95
CA SER A 81 10.49 0.03 -9.31
C SER A 81 9.82 1.01 -8.36
N TRP A 82 8.72 1.65 -8.79
CA TRP A 82 7.90 2.51 -7.93
C TRP A 82 7.41 1.75 -6.70
N CYS A 83 6.88 0.54 -6.88
CA CYS A 83 6.39 -0.29 -5.79
C CYS A 83 7.47 -0.59 -4.74
N VAL A 84 8.65 -1.03 -5.19
CA VAL A 84 9.79 -1.33 -4.32
C VAL A 84 10.24 -0.08 -3.55
N LEU A 85 10.33 1.07 -4.23
CA LEU A 85 10.72 2.33 -3.59
C LEU A 85 9.70 2.81 -2.56
N SER A 86 8.39 2.70 -2.85
CA SER A 86 7.33 3.03 -1.91
C SER A 86 7.33 2.13 -0.67
N ILE A 87 7.44 0.81 -0.85
CA ILE A 87 7.54 -0.15 0.26
C ILE A 87 8.78 0.18 1.11
N ARG A 88 9.94 0.37 0.48
CA ARG A 88 11.18 0.71 1.17
C ARG A 88 11.07 2.02 1.95
N LYS A 89 10.47 3.05 1.36
CA LYS A 89 10.25 4.35 2.01
C LYS A 89 9.43 4.21 3.29
N ILE A 90 8.34 3.44 3.25
CA ILE A 90 7.48 3.20 4.41
C ILE A 90 8.15 2.27 5.43
N ALA A 91 8.96 1.32 5.00
CA ALA A 91 9.71 0.46 5.93
C ALA A 91 10.74 1.26 6.74
N LEU A 92 11.45 2.18 6.08
CA LEU A 92 12.55 2.96 6.65
C LEU A 92 12.11 4.23 7.39
N SER A 93 10.88 4.70 7.20
CA SER A 93 10.34 5.84 7.95
C SER A 93 10.15 5.50 9.43
N ARG A 94 10.13 6.52 10.29
CA ARG A 94 9.87 6.34 11.73
C ARG A 94 8.36 6.19 11.98
N ALA A 95 7.97 5.55 13.07
CA ALA A 95 6.55 5.32 13.37
C ALA A 95 5.79 6.61 13.72
N ASP A 96 6.49 7.63 14.20
CA ASP A 96 6.02 8.97 14.58
C ASP A 96 6.12 9.99 13.44
N ASP A 97 6.49 9.56 12.22
CA ASP A 97 6.64 10.43 11.07
C ASP A 97 5.32 11.17 10.75
N PRO A 98 5.35 12.50 10.49
CA PRO A 98 4.17 13.30 10.15
C PRO A 98 3.31 12.73 9.01
N ILE A 99 3.87 11.91 8.12
CA ILE A 99 3.11 11.24 7.06
C ILE A 99 2.01 10.31 7.59
N TYR A 100 2.10 9.87 8.86
CA TYR A 100 1.11 9.05 9.55
C TYR A 100 0.16 9.86 10.42
N SER A 101 0.23 11.19 10.38
CA SER A 101 -0.73 12.02 11.12
C SER A 101 -2.14 11.92 10.52
N GLY A 102 -3.13 11.85 11.42
CA GLY A 102 -4.55 11.86 11.08
C GLY A 102 -5.16 10.50 10.75
N CYS A 103 -6.38 10.56 10.22
CA CYS A 103 -7.19 9.39 9.87
C CYS A 103 -7.57 9.42 8.39
N THR A 104 -7.91 8.27 7.83
CA THR A 104 -8.62 8.21 6.56
C THR A 104 -10.02 8.84 6.72
N PRO A 105 -10.57 9.51 5.70
CA PRO A 105 -11.96 9.93 5.74
C PRO A 105 -12.90 8.70 5.83
N SER A 106 -14.09 8.87 6.41
CA SER A 106 -15.06 7.79 6.59
C SER A 106 -15.45 7.08 5.28
N TRP A 107 -15.51 7.83 4.17
CA TRP A 107 -15.82 7.29 2.86
C TRP A 107 -14.64 6.58 2.16
N PHE A 108 -13.44 6.58 2.75
CA PHE A 108 -12.22 6.06 2.10
C PHE A 108 -12.35 4.60 1.65
N PHE A 109 -12.64 3.69 2.59
CA PHE A 109 -12.68 2.25 2.29
C PHE A 109 -13.80 1.87 1.32
N PRO A 110 -15.03 2.40 1.46
CA PRO A 110 -16.09 2.20 0.44
C PRO A 110 -15.66 2.64 -0.96
N SER A 111 -15.08 3.84 -1.11
CA SER A 111 -14.72 4.39 -2.42
C SER A 111 -13.48 3.75 -3.03
N MET A 112 -12.56 3.25 -2.21
CA MET A 112 -11.28 2.69 -2.66
C MET A 112 -11.30 1.16 -2.78
N ARG A 113 -12.47 0.51 -2.72
CA ARG A 113 -12.56 -0.96 -2.81
C ARG A 113 -11.87 -1.55 -4.04
N ILE A 114 -11.94 -0.89 -5.20
CA ILE A 114 -11.28 -1.36 -6.44
C ILE A 114 -9.75 -1.34 -6.32
N VAL A 115 -9.21 -0.33 -5.64
CA VAL A 115 -7.76 -0.16 -5.44
C VAL A 115 -7.25 -1.09 -4.33
N LEU A 116 -8.05 -1.29 -3.29
CA LEU A 116 -7.67 -2.01 -2.07
C LEU A 116 -7.93 -3.51 -2.18
N ILE A 117 -9.11 -3.93 -2.65
CA ILE A 117 -9.51 -5.34 -2.72
C ILE A 117 -9.08 -5.90 -4.08
N ASN A 118 -7.85 -6.42 -4.11
CA ASN A 118 -7.29 -7.07 -5.29
C ASN A 118 -6.83 -8.51 -4.98
N ILE A 119 -6.29 -9.21 -5.98
CA ILE A 119 -5.87 -10.61 -5.86
C ILE A 119 -4.80 -10.87 -4.79
N LEU A 120 -3.99 -9.86 -4.46
CA LEU A 120 -2.98 -9.97 -3.41
C LEU A 120 -3.59 -9.76 -2.02
N TRP A 121 -4.74 -9.10 -1.94
CA TRP A 121 -5.35 -8.71 -0.68
C TRP A 121 -5.78 -9.92 0.15
N GLY A 122 -5.31 -9.99 1.39
CA GLY A 122 -5.62 -11.09 2.32
C GLY A 122 -4.77 -12.35 2.12
N LEU A 123 -3.81 -12.33 1.19
CA LEU A 123 -2.78 -13.37 1.12
C LEU A 123 -1.73 -13.14 2.20
N ASN A 124 -1.59 -14.09 3.13
CA ASN A 124 -0.59 -14.02 4.20
C ASN A 124 0.80 -14.45 3.71
N PHE A 125 1.45 -13.60 2.90
CA PHE A 125 2.82 -13.85 2.42
C PHE A 125 3.85 -13.96 3.56
N TRP A 126 3.51 -13.48 4.76
CA TRP A 126 4.39 -13.42 5.92
C TRP A 126 4.06 -14.45 6.99
N LYS A 127 3.22 -15.47 6.70
CA LYS A 127 2.79 -16.49 7.68
C LYS A 127 3.95 -17.17 8.43
N ASN A 128 5.10 -17.33 7.77
CA ASN A 128 6.30 -17.98 8.31
C ASN A 128 7.41 -16.97 8.64
N SER A 129 7.13 -15.68 8.59
CA SER A 129 8.08 -14.63 9.01
C SER A 129 7.83 -14.35 10.49
N SER A 130 8.86 -14.52 11.32
CA SER A 130 8.79 -13.93 12.66
C SER A 130 8.62 -12.42 12.50
N PRO A 131 7.74 -11.76 13.28
CA PRO A 131 7.87 -10.32 13.48
C PRO A 131 9.35 -10.08 13.81
N ALA A 132 9.99 -9.06 13.23
CA ALA A 132 11.29 -8.68 13.74
C ALA A 132 11.13 -8.50 15.26
N ASP A 133 11.89 -9.29 16.03
CA ASP A 133 11.77 -9.34 17.48
C ASP A 133 11.65 -7.92 18.03
N GLY A 134 10.61 -7.71 18.84
CA GLY A 134 10.19 -6.42 19.36
C GLY A 134 11.23 -5.78 20.29
N THR A 135 10.83 -4.69 20.97
CA THR A 135 11.61 -3.94 21.98
C THR A 135 12.54 -2.82 21.47
N GLN A 136 11.97 -1.69 21.05
CA GLN A 136 12.60 -0.36 21.23
C GLN A 136 11.61 0.79 21.51
N TYR A 137 10.39 0.51 22.00
CA TYR A 137 9.47 1.57 22.50
C TYR A 137 8.85 1.21 23.86
N ARG A 138 9.70 0.84 24.82
CA ARG A 138 9.44 1.05 26.26
C ARG A 138 10.73 1.62 26.85
N GLY A 139 10.66 2.88 27.27
CA GLY A 139 11.74 3.71 27.80
C GLY A 139 11.33 5.16 27.67
#